data_AF-A0A970FDH5-F1
#
_entry.id   AF-A0A970FDH5-F1
#
_cell.length_a   1.000
_cell.length_b   1.000
_cell.length_c   1.000
_cell.angle_alpha   90.00
_cell.angle_beta   90.00
_cell.angle_gamma   90.00
#
_symmetry.space_group_name_H-M   'P 1'
#
loop_
_entity.id
_entity.type
_entity.pdbx_description
1 polymer ?
#
loop_
_entity_poly.entity_id
_entity_poly.type
_entity_poly.pdbx_seq_one_letter_code
_entity_poly.pdbx_strand_id
1 'polypeptide(L)' 'MSFAVVEEKQRLRRMIDLMGPEDVLRMLDYAAYLRYLEEREDAEDVAFVAVHRDEPAVPLSEVVRDYEDKYGPLDRG' A
#
# COMPACT_ATOMS: atom_id res chain seq x y z
N MET A 1 -20.73 -9.54 -1.03
CA MET A 1 -20.09 -8.46 -1.81
C MET A 1 -21.02 -7.24 -1.70
N SER A 2 -20.54 -6.10 -1.22
CA SER A 2 -21.42 -4.94 -0.96
C SER A 2 -21.90 -4.32 -2.27
N PHE A 3 -23.10 -3.72 -2.25
CA PHE A 3 -23.68 -3.04 -3.43
C PHE A 3 -22.74 -1.98 -4.00
N ALA A 4 -22.02 -1.24 -3.14
CA ALA A 4 -21.02 -0.24 -3.54
C ALA A 4 -19.87 -0.83 -4.40
N VAL A 5 -19.40 -2.03 -4.09
CA VAL A 5 -18.35 -2.69 -4.89
C VAL A 5 -18.86 -3.10 -6.27
N VAL A 6 -20.14 -3.46 -6.38
CA VAL A 6 -20.75 -3.84 -7.66
C VAL A 6 -20.97 -2.62 -8.54
N GLU A 7 -21.48 -1.52 -7.98
CA GLU A 7 -21.66 -0.25 -8.72
C GLU A 7 -20.34 0.26 -9.28
N GLU A 8 -19.28 0.18 -8.48
CA GLU A 8 -18.00 0.74 -8.92
C GLU A 8 -17.29 -0.12 -9.96
N LYS A 9 -17.48 -1.45 -9.91
CA LYS A 9 -17.08 -2.34 -11.02
C LYS A 9 -17.84 -2.02 -12.30
N GLN A 10 -19.13 -1.73 -12.23
CA GLN A 10 -19.90 -1.36 -13.43
C GLN A 10 -19.47 -0.01 -13.99
N ARG A 11 -19.14 0.96 -13.13
CA ARG A 11 -18.62 2.26 -13.55
C ARG A 11 -17.29 2.12 -14.28
N LEU A 12 -16.35 1.37 -13.69
CA LEU A 12 -15.06 1.06 -14.31
C LEU A 12 -15.24 0.36 -15.66
N ARG A 13 -16.18 -0.60 -15.74
CA ARG A 13 -16.46 -1.28 -17.00
C ARG A 13 -16.90 -0.31 -18.10
N ARG A 14 -17.83 0.61 -17.78
CA ARG A 14 -18.25 1.66 -18.72
C ARG A 14 -17.11 2.58 -19.13
N MET A 15 -16.18 2.88 -18.24
CA MET A 15 -15.01 3.70 -18.58
C MET A 15 -14.10 2.97 -19.57
N ILE A 16 -13.85 1.68 -19.35
CA ILE A 16 -13.03 0.85 -20.26
C ILE A 16 -13.69 0.74 -21.64
N ASP A 17 -15.01 0.57 -21.70
CA ASP A 17 -15.75 0.48 -22.97
C ASP A 17 -15.67 1.78 -23.80
N LEU A 18 -15.34 2.92 -23.17
CA LEU A 18 -15.17 4.22 -23.82
C LEU A 18 -13.71 4.53 -24.21
N MET A 19 -12.75 3.69 -23.82
CA MET A 19 -11.34 3.90 -24.11
C MET A 19 -10.97 3.42 -25.51
N GLY A 20 -10.01 4.10 -26.13
CA GLY A 20 -9.35 3.59 -27.33
C GLY A 20 -8.51 2.33 -27.02
N PRO A 21 -8.27 1.45 -28.01
CA PRO A 21 -7.49 0.22 -27.80
C PRO A 21 -6.11 0.47 -27.19
N GLU A 22 -5.41 1.52 -27.60
CA GLU A 22 -4.09 1.88 -27.09
C GLU A 22 -4.13 2.32 -25.62
N ASP A 23 -5.20 3.02 -25.22
CA ASP A 23 -5.38 3.46 -23.84
C ASP A 23 -5.72 2.27 -22.92
N VAL A 24 -6.49 1.29 -23.42
CA VAL A 24 -6.74 0.04 -22.71
C VAL A 24 -5.44 -0.73 -22.49
N LEU A 25 -4.59 -0.85 -23.51
CA LEU A 25 -3.29 -1.51 -23.37
C LEU A 25 -2.41 -0.81 -22.33
N ARG A 26 -2.32 0.52 -22.38
CA ARG A 26 -1.53 1.29 -21.40
C ARG A 26 -2.06 1.14 -19.97
N MET A 27 -3.38 1.10 -19.81
CA MET A 27 -4.00 0.84 -18.51
C MET A 27 -3.63 -0.55 -17.99
N LEU A 28 -3.64 -1.57 -18.86
CA LEU A 28 -3.24 -2.93 -18.50
C LEU A 28 -1.76 -3.02 -18.12
N ASP A 29 -0.88 -2.37 -18.88
CA ASP A 29 0.55 -2.30 -18.58
C ASP A 29 0.80 -1.64 -17.22
N TYR A 30 0.08 -0.55 -16.93
CA TYR A 30 0.17 0.12 -15.64
C TYR A 30 -0.36 -0.74 -14.49
N ALA A 31 -1.49 -1.42 -14.69
CA ALA A 31 -2.03 -2.35 -13.68
C ALA A 31 -1.07 -3.51 -13.41
N ALA A 32 -0.41 -4.04 -14.44
CA ALA A 32 0.60 -5.08 -14.30
C ALA A 32 1.82 -4.57 -13.51
N TYR A 33 2.26 -3.33 -13.78
CA TYR A 33 3.35 -2.70 -13.04
C TYR A 33 3.01 -2.48 -11.56
N LEU A 34 1.80 -1.99 -11.26
CA LEU A 34 1.35 -1.82 -9.87
C LEU A 34 1.33 -3.15 -9.12
N ARG A 35 0.84 -4.21 -9.75
CA ARG A 35 0.85 -5.56 -9.15
C ARG A 35 2.27 -6.07 -8.91
N TYR A 36 3.19 -5.81 -9.83
CA TYR A 36 4.61 -6.15 -9.63
C TYR A 36 5.22 -5.41 -8.43
N LEU A 37 4.85 -4.15 -8.19
CA LEU A 37 5.29 -3.41 -6.99
C LEU A 37 4.71 -4.02 -5.71
N GLU A 38 3.40 -4.27 -5.69
CA GLU A 38 2.71 -4.88 -4.54
C GLU A 38 3.34 -6.24 -4.16
N GLU A 39 3.54 -7.13 -5.14
CA GLU A 39 4.15 -8.45 -4.91
C GLU A 39 5.58 -8.35 -4.35
N ARG A 40 6.31 -7.27 -4.67
CA ARG A 40 7.64 -7.01 -4.13
C ARG A 40 7.60 -6.45 -2.72
N GLU A 41 6.75 -5.48 -2.47
CA GLU A 41 6.58 -4.89 -1.14
C GLU A 41 6.13 -5.98 -0.15
N ASP A 42 5.18 -6.82 -0.52
CA ASP A 42 4.74 -7.97 0.28
C ASP A 42 5.91 -8.94 0.56
N ALA A 43 6.74 -9.23 -0.44
CA ALA A 43 7.89 -10.12 -0.27
C ALA A 43 8.96 -9.50 0.66
N GLU A 44 9.21 -8.20 0.53
CA GLU A 44 10.14 -7.45 1.37
C GLU A 44 9.63 -7.40 2.83
N ASP A 45 8.34 -7.15 3.04
CA ASP A 45 7.69 -7.14 4.35
C ASP A 45 7.76 -8.52 5.03
N VAL A 46 7.44 -9.58 4.29
CA VAL A 46 7.55 -10.96 4.81
C VAL A 46 8.99 -11.29 5.18
N ALA A 47 9.96 -10.91 4.36
CA ALA A 47 11.38 -11.12 4.66
C ALA A 47 11.81 -10.33 5.90
N PHE A 48 11.38 -9.07 6.02
CA PHE A 48 11.67 -8.22 7.17
C PHE A 48 11.12 -8.83 8.46
N VAL A 49 9.84 -9.20 8.49
CA VAL A 49 9.21 -9.84 9.65
C VAL A 49 9.88 -11.16 10.00
N ALA A 50 10.28 -11.96 9.00
CA ALA A 50 10.96 -13.22 9.25
C ALA A 50 12.33 -13.03 9.93
N VAL A 51 13.10 -12.02 9.51
CA VAL A 51 14.42 -11.70 10.08
C VAL A 51 14.29 -11.13 11.51
N HIS A 52 13.30 -10.28 11.75
CA HIS A 52 13.15 -9.55 13.00
C HIS A 52 12.12 -10.20 13.95
N ARG A 53 11.73 -11.46 13.69
CA ARG A 53 10.62 -12.11 14.42
C ARG A 53 10.87 -12.23 15.93
N ASP A 54 12.13 -12.40 16.30
CA ASP A 54 12.55 -12.65 17.68
C ASP A 54 12.90 -11.33 18.41
N GLU A 55 12.79 -10.19 17.72
CA GLU A 55 12.96 -8.88 18.32
C GLU A 55 11.77 -8.53 19.24
N PRO A 56 12.03 -7.97 20.43
CA PRO A 56 10.96 -7.56 21.32
C PRO A 56 10.17 -6.42 20.69
N ALA A 57 8.85 -6.60 20.57
CA ALA A 57 7.96 -5.52 20.18
C ALA A 57 7.94 -4.44 21.27
N VAL A 58 8.23 -3.19 20.89
CA VAL A 58 8.21 -2.03 21.79
C VAL A 58 6.98 -1.17 21.47
N PRO A 59 6.19 -0.73 22.47
CA PRO A 59 5.08 0.18 22.23
C PRO A 59 5.56 1.49 21.56
N LEU A 60 4.81 1.98 20.58
CA LEU A 60 5.14 3.22 19.88
C LEU A 60 5.33 4.41 20.84
N SER A 61 4.56 4.45 21.94
CA SER A 61 4.70 5.48 22.99
C SER A 61 6.06 5.49 23.65
N GLU A 62 6.71 4.34 23.81
CA GLU A 62 8.05 4.25 24.40
C GLU A 62 9.11 4.72 23.42
N VAL A 63 8.98 4.36 22.13
CA VAL A 63 9.86 4.83 21.05
C VAL A 63 9.76 6.36 20.91
N VAL A 64 8.54 6.89 20.92
CA VAL A 64 8.30 8.34 20.86
C VAL A 64 8.90 9.06 22.05
N ARG A 65 8.74 8.53 23.27
CA ARG A 65 9.34 9.11 24.47
C ARG A 65 10.87 9.13 24.39
N ASP A 66 11.50 8.00 24.03
CA ASP A 66 12.96 7.91 23.89
C ASP A 66 13.50 8.90 22.85
N TYR A 67 12.79 9.06 21.73
CA TYR A 67 13.11 10.07 20.73
C TYR A 67 13.00 11.50 21.28
N GLU A 68 11.88 11.85 21.90
CA GLU A 68 11.64 13.20 22.43
C GLU A 68 12.63 13.56 23.55
N ASP A 69 13.02 12.58 24.38
CA ASP A 69 14.04 12.74 25.42
C ASP A 69 15.43 13.04 24.82
N LYS A 70 15.73 12.45 23.66
CA LYS A 70 17.06 12.56 23.02
C LYS A 70 17.19 13.74 22.06
N TYR A 71 16.12 14.08 21.35
CA TYR A 71 16.15 15.03 20.24
C TYR A 71 15.23 16.24 20.43
N GLY A 72 14.45 16.25 21.51
CA GLY A 72 13.43 17.27 21.75
C GLY A 72 12.07 16.90 21.15
N PRO A 73 11.03 17.71 21.44
CA PRO A 73 9.66 17.41 21.08
C PRO A 73 9.47 17.27 19.56
N LEU A 74 8.70 16.26 19.15
CA LEU A 74 8.32 16.07 17.75
C LEU A 74 7.33 17.15 17.32
N ASP A 75 7.53 17.69 16.12
CA ASP A 75 6.57 18.60 15.50
C ASP A 75 5.33 17.81 15.06
N ARG A 76 4.21 18.05 15.75
CA ARG A 76 2.92 17.42 15.49
C ARG A 76 2.06 18.46 14.77
N GLY A 77 2.32 18.63 13.47
CA GLY A 77 1.55 19.52 12.59
C GLY A 77 0.05 19.26 12.61
#